data_AF-A0AAD6D6Y9-F1
#
_entry.id   AF-A0AAD6D6Y9-F1
#
_cell.length_a   1.000
_cell.length_b   1.000
_cell.length_c   1.000
_cell.angle_alpha   90.00
_cell.angle_beta   90.00
_cell.angle_gamma   90.00
#
_symmetry.space_group_name_H-M   'P 1'
#
loop_
_entity.id
_entity.type
_entity.pdbx_description
1 polymer ?
#
loop_
_entity_poly.entity_id
_entity_poly.type
_entity_poly.pdbx_seq_one_letter_code
_entity_poly.pdbx_strand_id
1 'polypeptide(L)'
;MHITAVEPEAIYRTLTARLGVLEVYKDYEEAITQGKSNGMTTEDSRAFAARKTLLGLGKVMGPGTDVDGFIQDFDLRITIAKRMKSLVDKVGVIDVLLISFDDEELDDEINVPVPRFMESSDEEWTTLLSQLLAPSLQLKETCLKLSGIAHMIQQLNGMGETDVRSFLAQEIRRRVREVLGSSTESDQSDDDDDDDSMADAEPYLTWPSL
;
A
#
# COMPACT_ATOMS: atom_id res chain seq x y z
N MET A 1 25.46 -13.02 -6.96
CA MET A 1 24.06 -12.73 -6.59
C MET A 1 23.13 -13.50 -7.53
N HIS A 2 22.81 -14.75 -7.18
CA HIS A 2 21.76 -15.51 -7.86
C HIS A 2 20.44 -15.02 -7.27
N ILE A 3 19.69 -14.22 -8.02
CA ILE A 3 18.30 -13.94 -7.68
C ILE A 3 17.55 -15.23 -8.01
N THR A 4 17.30 -16.06 -7.00
CA THR A 4 16.35 -17.16 -7.13
C THR A 4 15.00 -16.51 -7.39
N ALA A 5 14.37 -16.83 -8.52
CA ALA A 5 13.06 -16.29 -8.83
C ALA A 5 12.07 -16.87 -7.81
N VAL A 6 11.65 -16.06 -6.83
CA VAL A 6 10.48 -16.39 -6.01
C VAL A 6 9.31 -16.58 -6.98
N GLU A 7 8.61 -17.71 -6.89
CA GLU A 7 7.46 -17.95 -7.75
C GLU A 7 6.45 -16.78 -7.59
N PRO A 8 6.05 -16.09 -8.68
CA PRO A 8 5.17 -14.92 -8.59
C PRO A 8 3.88 -15.17 -7.79
N GLU A 9 3.40 -16.40 -7.81
CA GLU A 9 2.26 -16.87 -7.04
C GLU A 9 2.50 -16.82 -5.52
N ALA A 10 3.71 -17.11 -5.06
CA ALA A 10 4.07 -17.03 -3.64
C ALA A 10 4.06 -15.58 -3.13
N ILE A 11 4.56 -14.64 -3.94
CA ILE A 11 4.51 -13.20 -3.64
C ILE A 11 3.05 -12.74 -3.58
N TYR A 12 2.24 -13.12 -4.57
CA TYR A 12 0.82 -12.78 -4.63
C TYR A 12 0.05 -13.30 -3.40
N ARG A 13 0.22 -14.58 -3.05
CA ARG A 13 -0.43 -15.18 -1.87
C ARG A 13 -0.01 -14.51 -0.57
N THR A 14 1.28 -14.23 -0.42
CA THR A 14 1.81 -13.56 0.76
C THR A 14 1.22 -12.16 0.92
N LEU A 15 1.21 -11.38 -0.17
CA LEU A 15 0.60 -10.05 -0.17
C LEU A 15 -0.89 -10.12 0.17
N THR A 16 -1.63 -11.01 -0.49
CA THR A 16 -3.08 -11.18 -0.27
C THR A 16 -3.38 -11.54 1.17
N ALA A 17 -2.63 -12.46 1.76
CA ALA A 17 -2.79 -12.85 3.17
C ALA A 17 -2.50 -11.67 4.11
N ARG A 18 -1.41 -10.92 3.88
CA ARG A 18 -1.03 -9.77 4.71
C ARG A 18 -2.04 -8.62 4.60
N LEU A 19 -2.58 -8.37 3.40
CA LEU A 19 -3.67 -7.41 3.19
C LEU A 19 -4.95 -7.83 3.92
N GLY A 20 -5.34 -9.10 3.82
CA GLY A 20 -6.50 -9.61 4.55
C GLY A 20 -6.33 -9.49 6.08
N VAL A 21 -5.12 -9.68 6.60
CA VAL A 21 -4.81 -9.45 8.02
C VAL A 21 -5.02 -7.97 8.41
N LEU A 22 -4.64 -7.02 7.55
CA LEU A 22 -4.89 -5.59 7.80
C LEU A 22 -6.37 -5.22 7.73
N GLU A 23 -7.15 -5.84 6.84
CA GLU A 23 -8.61 -5.66 6.78
C GLU A 23 -9.27 -6.16 8.06
N VAL A 24 -8.91 -7.35 8.54
CA VAL A 24 -9.38 -7.90 9.82
C VAL A 24 -9.04 -6.97 10.98
N TYR A 25 -7.85 -6.38 10.99
CA TYR A 25 -7.44 -5.42 12.02
C TYR A 25 -8.26 -4.14 11.99
N LYS A 26 -8.53 -3.61 10.78
CA LYS A 26 -9.38 -2.43 10.61
C LYS A 26 -10.78 -2.69 11.18
N ASP A 27 -11.40 -3.81 10.79
CA ASP A 27 -12.73 -4.19 11.28
C ASP A 27 -12.75 -4.36 12.82
N TYR A 28 -11.67 -4.92 13.37
CA TYR A 28 -11.48 -5.04 14.81
C TYR A 28 -11.39 -3.66 15.49
N GLU A 29 -10.59 -2.71 14.99
CA GLU A 29 -10.48 -1.36 15.56
C GLU A 29 -11.80 -0.58 15.49
N GLU A 30 -12.55 -0.72 14.40
CA GLU A 30 -13.89 -0.15 14.26
C GLU A 30 -14.84 -0.74 15.31
N ALA A 31 -14.76 -2.06 15.55
CA ALA A 31 -15.56 -2.72 16.57
C ALA A 31 -15.18 -2.30 18.01
N ILE A 32 -13.88 -2.09 18.29
CA ILE A 32 -13.42 -1.52 19.56
C ILE A 32 -14.03 -0.13 19.77
N THR A 33 -13.97 0.71 18.74
CA THR A 33 -14.48 2.09 18.78
C THR A 33 -15.98 2.10 19.04
N GLN A 34 -16.72 1.20 18.38
CA GLN A 34 -18.15 0.99 18.60
C GLN A 34 -18.46 0.50 20.03
N GLY A 35 -17.67 -0.42 20.57
CA GLY A 35 -17.84 -0.90 21.95
C GLY A 35 -17.69 0.23 22.96
N LYS A 36 -16.63 1.02 22.80
CA LYS A 36 -16.37 2.19 23.65
C LYS A 36 -17.46 3.25 23.54
N SER A 37 -17.98 3.53 22.33
CA SER A 37 -19.09 4.48 22.17
C SER A 37 -20.38 4.01 22.84
N ASN A 38 -20.53 2.71 23.05
CA ASN A 38 -21.66 2.11 23.77
C ASN A 38 -21.43 2.03 25.29
N GLY A 39 -20.36 2.63 25.81
CA GLY A 39 -20.06 2.67 27.24
C GLY A 39 -19.40 1.40 27.80
N MET A 40 -18.91 0.50 26.93
CA MET A 40 -18.18 -0.70 27.37
C MET A 40 -16.80 -0.32 27.94
N THR A 41 -16.29 -1.13 28.87
CA THR A 41 -14.90 -1.01 29.31
C THR A 41 -13.95 -1.36 28.15
N THR A 42 -12.65 -1.06 28.30
CA THR A 42 -11.65 -1.43 27.28
C THR A 42 -11.61 -2.95 27.08
N GLU A 43 -11.71 -3.72 28.15
CA GLU A 43 -11.68 -5.19 28.12
C GLU A 43 -12.94 -5.76 27.47
N ASP A 44 -14.13 -5.27 27.85
CA ASP A 44 -15.39 -5.66 27.23
C ASP A 44 -15.44 -5.29 25.75
N SER A 45 -14.90 -4.13 25.39
CA SER A 45 -14.81 -3.69 23.98
C SER A 45 -13.93 -4.63 23.17
N ARG A 46 -12.81 -5.14 23.74
CA ARG A 46 -11.94 -6.13 23.09
C ARG A 46 -12.64 -7.46 22.87
N ALA A 47 -13.31 -7.97 23.90
CA ALA A 47 -14.09 -9.20 23.78
C ALA A 47 -15.22 -9.06 22.74
N PHE A 48 -15.90 -7.92 22.72
CA PHE A 48 -16.91 -7.59 21.70
C PHE A 48 -16.30 -7.56 20.29
N ALA A 49 -15.19 -6.85 20.12
CA ALA A 49 -14.52 -6.71 18.83
C ALA A 49 -14.02 -8.04 18.28
N ALA A 50 -13.40 -8.87 19.12
CA ALA A 50 -12.98 -10.22 18.75
C ALA A 50 -14.18 -11.04 18.25
N ARG A 51 -15.26 -11.12 19.03
CA ARG A 51 -16.48 -11.86 18.64
C ARG A 51 -17.11 -11.34 17.34
N LYS A 52 -17.22 -10.02 17.18
CA LYS A 52 -17.80 -9.40 15.99
C LYS A 52 -16.99 -9.71 14.74
N THR A 53 -15.67 -9.59 14.82
CA THR A 53 -14.77 -9.84 13.69
C THR A 53 -14.83 -11.32 13.27
N LEU A 54 -14.92 -12.23 14.25
CA LEU A 54 -15.05 -13.67 13.99
C LEU A 54 -16.36 -14.05 13.31
N LEU A 55 -17.47 -13.45 13.74
CA LEU A 55 -18.76 -13.61 13.06
C LEU A 55 -18.69 -13.09 11.62
N GLY A 56 -18.01 -11.97 11.39
CA GLY A 56 -17.77 -11.43 10.04
C GLY A 56 -16.98 -12.37 9.15
N LEU A 57 -16.02 -13.13 9.72
CA LEU A 57 -15.24 -14.15 9.02
C LEU A 57 -16.00 -15.48 8.81
N GLY A 58 -17.29 -15.55 9.18
CA GLY A 58 -18.12 -16.74 9.02
C GLY A 58 -17.79 -17.87 9.99
N LYS A 59 -16.97 -17.62 11.03
CA LYS A 59 -16.69 -18.62 12.07
C LYS A 59 -17.82 -18.65 13.09
N VAL A 60 -18.66 -19.68 13.01
CA VAL A 60 -19.69 -19.95 14.02
C VAL A 60 -19.05 -20.73 15.16
N MET A 61 -19.02 -20.15 16.36
CA MET A 61 -18.58 -20.87 17.56
C MET A 61 -19.62 -21.93 17.94
N GLY A 62 -19.23 -23.21 17.88
CA GLY A 62 -20.06 -24.32 18.30
C GLY A 62 -20.13 -24.46 19.83
N PRO A 63 -21.13 -25.18 20.37
CA PRO A 63 -21.18 -25.50 21.79
C PRO A 63 -19.94 -26.35 22.18
N GLY A 64 -19.22 -25.92 23.22
CA GLY A 64 -17.98 -26.58 23.69
C GLY A 64 -16.68 -26.00 23.14
N THR A 65 -16.73 -24.94 22.34
CA THR A 65 -15.53 -24.20 21.92
C THR A 65 -14.87 -23.54 23.13
N ASP A 66 -13.57 -23.74 23.32
CA ASP A 66 -12.77 -22.95 24.27
C ASP A 66 -12.66 -21.52 23.75
N VAL A 67 -13.61 -20.69 24.18
CA VAL A 67 -13.73 -19.30 23.75
C VAL A 67 -12.51 -18.50 24.22
N ASP A 68 -11.99 -18.79 25.40
CA ASP A 68 -10.90 -18.02 26.00
C ASP A 68 -9.55 -18.34 25.35
N GLY A 69 -9.23 -19.63 25.14
CA GLY A 69 -8.05 -20.03 24.38
C GLY A 69 -8.07 -19.55 22.93
N PHE A 70 -9.26 -19.47 22.33
CA PHE A 70 -9.42 -18.95 20.98
C PHE A 70 -9.30 -17.41 20.91
N ILE A 71 -9.82 -16.68 21.90
CA ILE A 71 -9.60 -15.24 22.03
C ILE A 71 -8.10 -14.95 22.16
N GLN A 72 -7.34 -15.77 22.89
CA GLN A 72 -5.88 -15.63 22.97
C GLN A 72 -5.18 -15.81 21.61
N ASP A 73 -5.53 -16.84 20.82
CA ASP A 73 -4.99 -16.98 19.45
C ASP A 73 -5.38 -15.80 18.56
N PHE A 74 -6.60 -15.31 18.70
CA PHE A 74 -7.07 -14.15 17.96
C PHE A 74 -6.33 -12.87 18.36
N ASP A 75 -6.07 -12.65 19.64
CA ASP A 75 -5.30 -11.52 20.16
C ASP A 75 -3.85 -11.52 19.63
N LEU A 76 -3.25 -12.70 19.47
CA LEU A 76 -1.95 -12.83 18.80
C LEU A 76 -2.02 -12.35 17.35
N ARG A 77 -3.04 -12.77 16.60
CA ARG A 77 -3.25 -12.33 15.19
C ARG A 77 -3.50 -10.83 15.09
N ILE A 78 -4.28 -10.26 16.01
CA ILE A 78 -4.49 -8.81 16.10
C ILE A 78 -3.18 -8.09 16.42
N THR A 79 -2.34 -8.66 17.28
CA THR A 79 -1.01 -8.10 17.60
C THR A 79 -0.12 -8.08 16.37
N ILE A 80 -0.06 -9.18 15.61
CA ILE A 80 0.67 -9.24 14.33
C ILE A 80 0.15 -8.18 13.35
N ALA A 81 -1.17 -8.07 13.21
CA ALA A 81 -1.78 -7.12 12.30
C ALA A 81 -1.51 -5.66 12.69
N LYS A 82 -1.54 -5.35 14.00
CA LYS A 82 -1.16 -4.05 14.53
C LYS A 82 0.29 -3.69 14.21
N ARG A 83 1.20 -4.67 14.28
CA ARG A 83 2.62 -4.47 13.94
C ARG A 83 2.80 -4.20 12.44
N MET A 84 2.13 -4.98 11.59
CA MET A 84 2.09 -4.73 10.14
C MET A 84 1.53 -3.33 9.84
N LYS A 85 0.42 -2.94 10.46
CA LYS A 85 -0.18 -1.61 10.30
C LYS A 85 0.78 -0.50 10.73
N SER A 86 1.43 -0.65 11.87
CA SER A 86 2.43 0.31 12.37
C SER A 86 3.58 0.50 11.37
N LEU A 87 4.08 -0.60 10.78
CA LEU A 87 5.14 -0.53 9.78
C LEU A 87 4.67 0.21 8.51
N VAL A 88 3.48 -0.13 8.02
CA VAL A 88 2.86 0.56 6.86
C VAL A 88 2.68 2.04 7.15
N ASP A 89 2.21 2.42 8.34
CA ASP A 89 1.99 3.82 8.71
C ASP A 89 3.29 4.62 8.79
N LYS A 90 4.38 4.00 9.25
CA LYS A 90 5.69 4.65 9.36
C LYS A 90 6.38 4.80 8.01
N VAL A 91 6.26 3.80 7.13
CA VAL A 91 6.84 3.83 5.79
C VAL A 91 5.99 4.68 4.84
N GLY A 92 4.67 4.57 4.92
CA GLY A 92 3.70 5.30 4.11
C GLY A 92 3.23 4.59 2.84
N VAL A 93 3.71 3.36 2.58
CA VAL A 93 3.26 2.54 1.44
C VAL A 93 3.09 1.08 1.85
N ILE A 94 2.17 0.39 1.17
CA ILE A 94 1.80 -1.00 1.46
C ILE A 94 2.85 -2.00 1.01
N ASP A 95 3.71 -1.62 0.06
CA ASP A 95 4.76 -2.45 -0.52
C ASP A 95 5.80 -2.90 0.51
N VAL A 96 5.89 -2.24 1.68
CA VAL A 96 6.69 -2.73 2.82
C VAL A 96 6.23 -4.11 3.32
N LEU A 97 4.97 -4.48 3.08
CA LEU A 97 4.45 -5.81 3.39
C LEU A 97 4.93 -6.88 2.43
N LEU A 98 5.63 -6.55 1.36
CA LEU A 98 6.28 -7.54 0.50
C LEU A 98 7.65 -7.96 1.04
N ILE A 99 8.12 -7.28 2.09
CA ILE A 99 9.36 -7.65 2.75
C ILE A 99 9.10 -8.92 3.56
N SER A 100 9.45 -10.05 2.97
CA SER A 100 9.68 -11.32 3.64
C SER A 100 11.15 -11.64 3.42
N PHE A 101 11.92 -11.69 4.48
CA PHE A 101 13.23 -12.31 4.43
C PHE A 101 13.03 -13.73 4.96
N ASP A 102 13.17 -14.73 4.09
CA ASP A 102 13.49 -16.05 4.59
C ASP A 102 14.90 -15.97 5.17
N ASP A 103 15.08 -16.49 6.40
CA ASP A 103 16.36 -16.44 7.13
C ASP A 103 17.52 -17.06 6.30
N GLU A 104 17.21 -17.87 5.28
CA GLU A 104 18.17 -18.55 4.40
C GLU A 104 18.68 -17.71 3.23
N GLU A 105 18.07 -16.54 2.93
CA GLU A 105 18.42 -15.72 1.76
C GLU A 105 19.26 -14.47 2.07
N LEU A 106 19.62 -14.27 3.34
CA LEU A 106 20.44 -13.13 3.75
C LEU A 106 21.93 -13.49 3.70
N ASP A 107 22.68 -12.74 2.89
CA ASP A 107 24.15 -12.73 2.97
C ASP A 107 24.53 -12.24 4.38
N ASP A 108 25.33 -13.02 5.12
CA ASP A 108 25.80 -12.72 6.48
C ASP A 108 26.49 -11.34 6.60
N GLU A 109 26.87 -10.74 5.46
CA GLU A 109 27.51 -9.43 5.35
C GLU A 109 26.55 -8.24 5.55
N ILE A 110 25.23 -8.42 5.36
CA ILE A 110 24.25 -7.34 5.54
C ILE A 110 23.37 -7.65 6.74
N ASN A 111 23.67 -7.00 7.87
CA ASN A 111 22.89 -7.07 9.11
C ASN A 111 21.55 -6.32 8.97
N VAL A 112 20.68 -6.79 8.07
CA VAL A 112 19.34 -6.24 7.87
C VAL A 112 18.42 -6.84 8.93
N PRO A 113 17.78 -6.03 9.79
CA PRO A 113 16.79 -6.52 10.74
C PRO A 113 15.61 -7.16 10.00
N VAL A 114 15.27 -8.41 10.33
CA VAL A 114 14.15 -9.13 9.74
C VAL A 114 12.89 -8.97 10.59
N PRO A 115 11.75 -8.52 10.03
CA PRO A 115 10.53 -8.37 10.79
C PRO A 115 9.91 -9.74 11.16
N ARG A 116 10.20 -10.24 12.37
CA ARG A 116 9.60 -11.46 12.94
C ARG A 116 8.31 -11.17 13.69
N PHE A 117 7.27 -10.78 12.94
CA PHE A 117 6.00 -10.29 13.49
C PHE A 117 5.36 -11.23 14.53
N MET A 118 5.52 -12.55 14.37
CA MET A 118 4.88 -13.57 15.21
C MET A 118 5.63 -13.88 16.51
N GLU A 119 6.94 -13.65 16.53
CA GLU A 119 7.82 -14.15 17.61
C GLU A 119 8.25 -13.04 18.57
N SER A 120 8.20 -11.77 18.12
CA SER A 120 8.67 -10.67 18.94
C SER A 120 7.73 -10.36 20.12
N SER A 121 8.28 -10.04 21.28
CA SER A 121 7.58 -9.27 22.32
C SER A 121 7.30 -7.83 21.84
N ASP A 122 6.50 -7.06 22.57
CA ASP A 122 6.23 -5.66 22.22
C ASP A 122 7.49 -4.77 22.30
N GLU A 123 8.40 -5.09 23.22
CA GLU A 123 9.68 -4.41 23.40
C GLU A 123 10.64 -4.75 22.26
N GLU A 124 10.72 -6.03 21.89
CA GLU A 124 11.50 -6.49 20.74
C GLU A 124 10.96 -5.89 19.44
N TRP A 125 9.63 -5.84 19.27
CA TRP A 125 9.01 -5.19 18.13
C TRP A 125 9.35 -3.70 18.05
N THR A 126 9.31 -2.98 19.18
CA THR A 126 9.64 -1.55 19.20
C THR A 126 11.09 -1.30 18.81
N THR A 127 11.99 -2.17 19.30
CA THR A 127 13.43 -2.14 18.95
C THR A 127 13.63 -2.43 17.47
N LEU A 128 13.01 -3.50 16.97
CA LEU A 128 13.08 -3.95 15.58
C LEU A 128 12.53 -2.90 14.61
N LEU A 129 11.38 -2.30 14.94
CA LEU A 129 10.79 -1.22 14.15
C LEU A 129 11.74 -0.01 14.07
N SER A 130 12.40 0.34 15.19
CA SER A 130 13.36 1.44 15.20
C SER A 130 14.59 1.14 14.34
N GLN A 131 15.06 -0.10 14.34
CA GLN A 131 16.16 -0.55 13.48
C GLN A 131 15.77 -0.54 12.00
N LEU A 132 14.58 -1.07 11.66
CA LEU A 132 14.04 -1.08 10.29
C LEU A 132 13.90 0.34 9.71
N LEU A 133 13.52 1.30 10.55
CA LEU A 133 13.36 2.70 10.17
C LEU A 133 14.66 3.52 10.28
N ALA A 134 15.80 2.89 10.56
CA ALA A 134 17.08 3.57 10.62
C ALA A 134 17.42 4.18 9.24
N PRO A 135 17.85 5.45 9.16
CA PRO A 135 18.16 6.10 7.89
C PRO A 135 19.21 5.37 7.05
N SER A 136 20.11 4.63 7.69
CA SER A 136 21.13 3.81 7.03
C SER A 136 20.55 2.71 6.14
N LEU A 137 19.35 2.21 6.44
CA LEU A 137 18.68 1.18 5.64
C LEU A 137 17.92 1.76 4.44
N GLN A 138 17.64 3.07 4.43
CA GLN A 138 16.85 3.75 3.40
C GLN A 138 15.55 3.00 3.04
N LEU A 139 14.95 2.33 4.03
CA LEU A 139 13.81 1.43 3.82
C LEU A 139 12.64 2.19 3.21
N LYS A 140 12.34 3.37 3.76
CA LYS A 140 11.24 4.21 3.31
C LYS A 140 11.44 4.66 1.87
N GLU A 141 12.63 5.17 1.53
CA GLU A 141 12.98 5.61 0.19
C GLU A 141 12.90 4.46 -0.81
N THR A 142 13.38 3.28 -0.41
CA THR A 142 13.34 2.07 -1.25
C THR A 142 11.90 1.63 -1.48
N CYS A 143 11.07 1.54 -0.44
CA CYS A 143 9.66 1.21 -0.57
C CYS A 143 8.89 2.23 -1.42
N LEU A 144 9.20 3.53 -1.31
CA LEU A 144 8.59 4.56 -2.14
C LEU A 144 8.96 4.40 -3.62
N LYS A 145 10.21 4.07 -3.94
CA LYS A 145 10.64 3.74 -5.31
C LYS A 145 9.96 2.49 -5.86
N LEU A 146 9.66 1.54 -4.99
CA LEU A 146 8.95 0.30 -5.31
C LEU A 146 7.43 0.44 -5.24
N SER A 147 6.91 1.63 -4.93
CA SER A 147 5.48 1.82 -4.69
C SER A 147 4.63 1.41 -5.90
N GLY A 148 3.47 0.84 -5.60
CA GLY A 148 2.53 0.36 -6.61
C GLY A 148 2.88 -1.01 -7.19
N ILE A 149 3.92 -1.69 -6.72
CA ILE A 149 4.15 -3.11 -7.04
C ILE A 149 3.01 -3.95 -6.46
N ALA A 150 2.61 -3.69 -5.22
CA ALA A 150 1.46 -4.38 -4.61
C ALA A 150 0.18 -4.22 -5.45
N HIS A 151 -0.09 -3.01 -5.92
CA HIS A 151 -1.22 -2.74 -6.82
C HIS A 151 -1.09 -3.51 -8.14
N MET A 152 0.11 -3.51 -8.73
CA MET A 152 0.39 -4.25 -9.96
C MET A 152 0.14 -5.75 -9.80
N ILE A 153 0.62 -6.33 -8.70
CA ILE A 153 0.42 -7.75 -8.37
C ILE A 153 -1.08 -8.08 -8.26
N GLN A 154 -1.88 -7.21 -7.63
CA GLN A 154 -3.33 -7.39 -7.56
C GLN A 154 -4.02 -7.29 -8.92
N GLN A 155 -3.63 -6.33 -9.76
CA GLN A 155 -4.21 -6.14 -11.10
C GLN A 155 -3.85 -7.28 -12.06
N LEU A 156 -2.65 -7.83 -11.94
CA LEU A 156 -2.23 -8.99 -12.72
C LEU A 156 -3.01 -10.25 -12.34
N ASN A 157 -3.44 -10.37 -11.08
CA ASN A 157 -4.28 -11.49 -10.67
C ASN A 157 -5.72 -11.35 -11.23
N GLY A 158 -6.07 -12.22 -12.16
CA GLY A 158 -7.36 -12.18 -12.86
C GLY A 158 -7.31 -11.54 -14.25
N MET A 159 -6.15 -11.07 -14.68
CA MET A 159 -5.95 -10.56 -16.03
C MET A 159 -5.66 -11.72 -17.01
N GLY A 160 -6.31 -11.68 -18.19
CA GLY A 160 -6.03 -12.65 -19.26
C GLY A 160 -4.65 -12.42 -19.89
N GLU A 161 -4.02 -13.49 -20.39
CA GLU A 161 -2.66 -13.45 -20.98
C GLU A 161 -2.51 -12.39 -22.08
N THR A 162 -3.59 -12.12 -22.83
CA THR A 162 -3.64 -11.10 -23.89
C THR A 162 -3.55 -9.67 -23.36
N ASP A 163 -4.00 -9.42 -22.13
CA ASP A 163 -4.10 -8.07 -21.54
C ASP A 163 -2.86 -7.71 -20.72
N VAL A 164 -2.16 -8.72 -20.19
CA VAL A 164 -0.94 -8.58 -19.38
C VAL A 164 0.11 -7.73 -20.09
N ARG A 165 0.37 -8.00 -21.38
CA ARG A 165 1.39 -7.27 -22.14
C ARG A 165 1.08 -5.77 -22.25
N SER A 166 -0.17 -5.44 -22.51
CA SER A 166 -0.63 -4.05 -22.65
C SER A 166 -0.57 -3.32 -21.31
N PHE A 167 -1.03 -3.97 -20.24
CA PHE A 167 -0.96 -3.44 -18.89
C PHE A 167 0.49 -3.17 -18.44
N LEU A 168 1.38 -4.16 -18.57
CA LEU A 168 2.79 -3.99 -18.21
C LEU A 168 3.46 -2.87 -19.02
N ALA A 169 3.16 -2.75 -20.32
CA ALA A 169 3.70 -1.66 -21.14
C ALA A 169 3.22 -0.28 -20.68
N GLN A 170 1.95 -0.14 -20.29
CA GLN A 170 1.43 1.12 -19.74
C GLN A 170 2.06 1.46 -18.39
N GLU A 171 2.19 0.48 -17.51
CA GLU A 171 2.75 0.65 -16.18
C GLU A 171 4.25 0.99 -16.22
N ILE A 172 5.02 0.37 -17.14
CA ILE A 172 6.41 0.76 -17.40
C ILE A 172 6.48 2.21 -17.90
N ARG A 173 5.63 2.59 -18.87
CA ARG A 173 5.60 3.97 -19.38
C ARG A 173 5.28 4.98 -18.28
N ARG A 174 4.32 4.67 -17.40
CA ARG A 174 3.95 5.50 -16.25
C ARG A 174 5.15 5.71 -15.32
N ARG A 175 5.82 4.62 -14.91
CA ARG A 175 6.97 4.68 -14.00
C ARG A 175 8.16 5.41 -14.61
N VAL A 176 8.46 5.18 -15.90
CA VAL A 176 9.52 5.90 -16.61
C VAL A 176 9.20 7.40 -16.63
N ARG A 177 7.94 7.78 -16.87
CA ARG A 177 7.51 9.18 -16.85
C ARG A 177 7.68 9.84 -15.47
N GLU A 178 7.33 9.13 -14.40
CA GLU A 178 7.50 9.60 -13.02
C GLU A 178 8.97 9.79 -12.64
N VAL A 179 9.84 8.88 -13.07
CA VAL A 179 11.29 8.98 -12.82
C VAL A 179 11.94 10.11 -13.63
N LEU A 180 11.51 10.31 -14.87
CA LEU A 180 12.03 11.37 -15.74
C LEU A 180 11.45 12.75 -15.42
N GLY A 181 10.49 12.84 -14.48
CA GLY A 181 9.96 14.10 -14.00
C GLY A 181 9.24 14.90 -15.08
N SER A 182 8.29 14.30 -15.81
CA SER A 182 7.43 15.13 -16.67
C SER A 182 6.49 15.96 -15.79
N SER A 183 6.87 17.20 -15.51
CA SER A 183 5.96 18.26 -15.13
C SER A 183 4.81 18.25 -16.13
N THR A 184 3.66 17.70 -15.74
CA THR A 184 2.41 18.03 -16.42
C THR A 184 1.95 19.33 -15.80
N GLU A 185 2.72 20.39 -16.03
CA GLU A 185 2.11 21.71 -16.11
C GLU A 185 1.29 21.71 -17.40
N SER A 186 0.05 22.14 -17.25
CA SER A 186 -0.89 22.49 -18.29
C SER A 186 -0.22 23.18 -19.48
N ASP A 187 -0.14 22.49 -20.62
CA ASP A 187 -0.12 23.16 -21.92
C ASP A 187 -1.49 22.96 -22.54
N GLN A 188 -2.41 23.83 -22.07
CA GLN A 188 -3.43 24.38 -22.95
C GLN A 188 -2.67 25.15 -24.03
N SER A 189 -2.55 24.57 -25.22
CA SER A 189 -2.51 25.35 -26.46
C SER A 189 -3.81 25.06 -27.17
N ASP A 190 -4.85 25.79 -26.74
CA ASP A 190 -5.91 26.18 -27.65
C ASP A 190 -5.22 27.04 -28.72
N ASP A 191 -4.94 26.42 -29.86
CA ASP A 191 -4.47 27.07 -31.09
C ASP A 191 -5.72 27.71 -31.73
N ASP A 192 -6.16 28.83 -31.16
CA ASP A 192 -7.12 29.76 -31.76
C ASP A 192 -6.53 31.18 -31.62
N ASP A 193 -6.76 31.98 -32.67
CA ASP A 193 -6.27 33.36 -32.93
C ASP A 193 -5.00 33.38 -33.82
N ASP A 194 -4.97 33.92 -35.03
CA ASP A 194 -5.83 34.88 -35.73
C ASP A 194 -5.49 34.81 -37.24
N ASP A 195 -6.41 35.23 -38.12
CA ASP A 195 -6.19 36.34 -39.07
C ASP A 195 -7.17 36.26 -40.26
N ASP A 196 -8.23 37.08 -40.20
CA ASP A 196 -8.76 37.84 -41.35
C ASP A 196 -10.05 38.58 -40.94
N SER A 197 -9.88 39.73 -40.29
CA SER A 197 -10.95 40.72 -40.11
C SER A 197 -10.61 42.01 -40.86
N MET A 198 -10.97 42.02 -42.14
CA MET A 198 -11.02 43.21 -43.00
C MET A 198 -12.34 43.97 -42.79
N ALA A 199 -12.27 45.19 -42.25
CA ALA A 199 -13.24 46.31 -42.39
C ALA A 199 -12.75 47.48 -41.50
N ASP A 200 -12.79 48.77 -41.83
CA ASP A 200 -13.09 49.55 -43.04
C ASP A 200 -12.64 51.01 -42.77
N ALA A 201 -12.44 51.80 -43.84
CA ALA A 201 -12.55 53.28 -43.95
C ALA A 201 -11.43 54.23 -43.42
N GLU A 202 -10.63 54.74 -44.40
CA GLU A 202 -10.30 56.15 -44.80
C GLU A 202 -10.48 57.35 -43.82
N PRO A 203 -9.82 58.55 -43.99
CA PRO A 203 -9.47 59.20 -45.29
C PRO A 203 -8.25 60.20 -45.37
N TYR A 204 -8.01 60.66 -46.61
CA TYR A 204 -7.53 61.98 -47.08
C TYR A 204 -6.04 62.33 -47.39
N LEU A 205 -5.88 62.76 -48.67
CA LEU A 205 -5.04 63.83 -49.25
C LEU A 205 -3.53 63.53 -49.39
N THR A 206 -2.87 63.66 -50.55
CA THR A 206 -2.84 64.81 -51.49
C THR A 206 -2.35 64.42 -52.90
N TRP A 207 -2.90 65.05 -53.95
CA TRP A 207 -2.30 65.17 -55.30
C TRP A 207 -1.32 66.36 -55.36
N PRO A 208 -0.37 66.44 -56.32
CA PRO A 208 -0.63 66.98 -57.67
C PRO A 208 0.09 66.19 -58.79
N SER A 209 -0.59 65.85 -59.90
CA SER A 209 -0.75 66.60 -61.16
C SER A 209 0.41 66.48 -62.15
N LEU A 210 0.08 65.81 -63.26
CA LEU A 210 0.60 65.86 -64.65
C LEU A 210 2.09 65.57 -64.91
#